data_AF-A0A7X5KS33-F1
#
_entry.id   AF-A0A7X5KS33-F1
#
_cell.length_a   1.000
_cell.length_b   1.000
_cell.length_c   1.000
_cell.angle_alpha   90.00
_cell.angle_beta   90.00
_cell.angle_gamma   90.00
#
_symmetry.space_group_name_H-M   'P 1'
#
loop_
_entity.id
_entity.type
_entity.pdbx_description
1 polymer ?
#
loop_
_entity_poly.entity_id
_entity_poly.type
_entity_poly.pdbx_seq_one_letter_code
_entity_poly.pdbx_strand_id
1 'polypeptide(L)' 'MKYTLKTDKIHSEENKLFIVYGVIAADSEKHIISSIADIFCDKIKAERFIDLCNRSQLSVVHLNDVINDALESA' A
#
# COMPACT_ATOMS: atom_id res chain seq x y z
N MET A 1 -4.73 6.54 -12.52
CA MET A 1 -3.95 6.47 -11.28
C MET A 1 -2.82 5.49 -11.47
N LYS A 2 -1.66 5.77 -10.85
CA LYS A 2 -0.55 4.83 -10.74
C LYS A 2 -0.30 4.54 -9.27
N TYR A 3 -0.29 3.26 -8.93
CA TYR A 3 0.00 2.78 -7.59
C TYR A 3 1.44 2.28 -7.51
N THR A 4 2.15 2.66 -6.47
CA THR A 4 3.53 2.24 -6.22
C THR A 4 3.70 1.80 -4.78
N LEU A 5 4.54 0.80 -4.58
CA LEU A 5 4.88 0.29 -3.25
C LEU A 5 5.63 1.34 -2.45
N LYS A 6 5.16 1.61 -1.24
CA LYS A 6 5.90 2.36 -0.22
C LYS A 6 6.58 1.37 0.72
N THR A 7 7.83 1.61 1.10
CA THR A 7 8.54 0.80 2.09
C THR A 7 8.97 1.70 3.24
N ASP A 8 8.52 1.39 4.44
CA ASP A 8 8.85 2.11 5.65
C ASP A 8 9.53 1.15 6.64
N LYS A 9 10.36 1.71 7.52
CA LYS A 9 10.98 0.99 8.63
C LYS A 9 10.40 1.53 9.93
N ILE A 10 9.78 0.67 10.72
CA ILE A 10 9.19 1.05 12.01
C ILE A 10 9.91 0.33 13.15
N HIS A 11 9.96 0.98 14.30
CA HIS A 11 10.50 0.41 15.53
C HIS A 11 9.34 -0.02 16.40
N SER A 12 9.37 -1.26 16.90
CA SER A 12 8.46 -1.67 17.96
C SER A 12 8.83 -1.03 19.29
N GLU A 13 7.96 -1.18 20.28
CA GLU A 13 8.21 -0.78 21.67
C GLU A 13 9.45 -1.47 22.27
N GLU A 14 9.74 -2.71 21.86
CA GLU A 14 10.98 -3.44 22.21
C GLU A 14 12.23 -3.01 21.40
N ASN A 15 12.13 -1.93 20.62
CA ASN A 15 13.20 -1.40 19.76
C ASN A 15 13.66 -2.38 18.64
N LYS A 16 12.82 -3.33 18.26
CA LYS A 16 13.04 -4.21 17.11
C LYS A 16 12.62 -3.50 15.83
N LEU A 17 13.42 -3.65 14.79
CA LEU A 17 13.18 -3.04 13.47
C LEU A 17 12.27 -3.94 12.63
N PHE A 18 11.16 -3.40 12.16
CA PHE A 18 10.25 -4.05 11.22
C PHE A 18 10.22 -3.29 9.90
N ILE A 19 10.07 -4.03 8.81
CA ILE A 19 9.82 -3.46 7.49
C ILE A 19 8.33 -3.61 7.22
N VAL A 20 7.70 -2.49 6.90
CA VAL A 20 6.28 -2.45 6.55
C VAL A 20 6.09 -1.81 5.19
N TYR A 21 5.04 -2.22 4.53
CA TYR A 21 4.75 -1.86 3.16
C TYR A 21 3.42 -1.13 3.10
N GLY A 22 3.41 -0.05 2.34
CA GLY A 22 2.25 0.79 2.09
C GLY A 22 2.04 1.02 0.61
N VAL A 23 1.15 1.96 0.30
CA VAL A 23 0.79 2.33 -1.06
C VAL A 23 0.86 3.84 -1.26
N ILE A 24 1.42 4.25 -2.38
CA ILE A 24 1.33 5.62 -2.90
C ILE A 24 0.48 5.57 -4.16
N ALA A 25 -0.54 6.42 -4.22
CA ALA A 25 -1.36 6.65 -5.40
C ALA A 25 -1.02 8.01 -6.00
N ALA A 26 -0.63 8.03 -7.28
CA ALA A 26 -0.32 9.24 -8.02
C ALA A 26 -1.17 9.40 -9.28
N ASP A 27 -1.42 10.64 -9.69
CA ASP A 27 -2.07 10.96 -10.95
C ASP A 27 -1.09 10.81 -12.15
N SER A 28 -1.56 11.17 -13.35
CA SER A 28 -0.74 11.13 -14.57
C SER A 28 0.43 12.12 -14.57
N GLU A 29 0.31 13.20 -13.81
CA GLU A 29 1.33 14.24 -13.65
C GLU A 29 2.31 13.92 -12.51
N LYS A 30 2.14 12.75 -11.87
CA LYS A 30 2.91 12.25 -10.71
C LYS A 30 2.64 13.04 -9.43
N HIS A 31 1.54 13.77 -9.32
CA HIS A 31 1.12 14.32 -8.05
C HIS A 31 0.63 13.19 -7.15
N ILE A 32 1.12 13.17 -5.90
CA ILE A 32 0.67 12.21 -4.90
C ILE A 32 -0.73 12.61 -4.46
N ILE A 33 -1.70 11.75 -4.74
CA ILE A 33 -3.10 11.94 -4.37
C ILE A 33 -3.37 11.28 -3.02
N SER A 34 -2.73 10.14 -2.73
CA SER A 34 -2.82 9.45 -1.45
C SER A 34 -1.52 8.71 -1.14
N SER A 35 -1.19 8.61 0.14
CA SER A 35 -0.02 7.87 0.64
C SER A 35 -0.41 7.24 1.98
N ILE A 36 -0.56 5.92 1.97
CA ILE A 36 -0.95 5.14 3.14
C ILE A 36 0.22 4.22 3.50
N ALA A 37 0.69 4.30 4.73
CA ALA A 37 1.80 3.51 5.26
C ALA A 37 1.27 2.31 6.04
N ASP A 38 2.18 1.40 6.42
CA ASP A 38 1.92 0.35 7.42
C ASP A 38 0.68 -0.52 7.14
N ILE A 39 0.56 -1.02 5.91
CA ILE A 39 -0.56 -1.88 5.50
C ILE A 39 -0.17 -3.35 5.60
N PHE A 40 1.00 -3.72 5.07
CA PHE A 40 1.44 -5.11 4.99
C PHE A 40 2.82 -5.29 5.64
N CYS A 41 3.03 -6.43 6.31
CA CYS A 41 4.36 -6.88 6.74
C CYS A 41 5.03 -7.82 5.73
N ASP A 42 4.26 -8.37 4.79
CA ASP A 42 4.73 -9.28 3.74
C ASP A 42 4.91 -8.53 2.41
N LYS A 43 6.13 -8.54 1.90
CA LYS A 43 6.49 -7.86 0.65
C LYS A 43 5.74 -8.40 -0.56
N ILE A 44 5.62 -9.73 -0.67
CA ILE A 44 5.01 -10.39 -1.82
C ILE A 44 3.50 -10.09 -1.84
N LYS A 45 2.84 -10.09 -0.67
CA LYS A 45 1.44 -9.68 -0.58
C LYS A 45 1.27 -8.22 -1.00
N ALA A 46 2.14 -7.33 -0.53
CA ALA A 46 2.10 -5.92 -0.88
C ALA A 46 2.32 -5.67 -2.39
N GLU A 47 3.29 -6.34 -3.01
CA GLU A 47 3.54 -6.24 -4.47
C GLU A 47 2.33 -6.74 -5.27
N ARG A 48 1.73 -7.87 -4.88
CA ARG A 48 0.51 -8.39 -5.52
C ARG A 48 -0.67 -7.43 -5.40
N PHE A 49 -0.80 -6.75 -4.26
CA PHE A 49 -1.82 -5.73 -4.05
C PHE A 49 -1.62 -4.55 -5.01
N ILE A 50 -0.40 -4.02 -5.12
CA ILE A 50 -0.06 -2.93 -6.05
C ILE A 50 -0.37 -3.33 -7.50
N ASP A 51 0.01 -4.54 -7.91
CA ASP A 51 -0.28 -5.06 -9.25
C ASP A 51 -1.78 -5.15 -9.51
N LEU A 52 -2.56 -5.62 -8.53
CA LEU A 52 -4.01 -5.70 -8.63
C LEU A 52 -4.65 -4.31 -8.78
N CYS A 53 -4.24 -3.33 -7.96
CA CYS A 53 -4.74 -1.95 -8.05
C CYS A 53 -4.44 -1.33 -9.42
N ASN A 54 -3.21 -1.52 -9.92
CA ASN A 54 -2.80 -0.99 -11.23
C ASN A 54 -3.54 -1.68 -12.38
N ARG A 55 -3.64 -3.01 -12.39
CA ARG A 55 -4.32 -3.77 -13.44
C ARG A 55 -5.81 -3.48 -13.49
N SER A 56 -6.43 -3.26 -12.34
CA SER A 56 -7.86 -2.93 -12.24
C SER A 56 -8.15 -1.45 -12.48
N GLN A 57 -7.12 -0.63 -12.72
CA GLN A 57 -7.22 0.83 -12.83
C GLN A 57 -7.98 1.46 -11.65
N LEU A 58 -7.72 0.96 -10.44
CA LEU A 58 -8.49 1.28 -9.23
C LEU A 58 -8.61 2.80 -9.04
N SER A 59 -9.82 3.27 -8.78
CA SER A 59 -10.05 4.67 -8.37
C SER A 59 -9.59 4.87 -6.93
N VAL A 60 -8.91 5.98 -6.65
CA VAL A 60 -8.37 6.28 -5.32
C VAL A 60 -9.46 6.37 -4.24
N VAL A 61 -10.70 6.68 -4.62
CA VAL A 61 -11.83 6.76 -3.68
C VAL A 61 -12.18 5.40 -3.05
N HIS A 62 -11.84 4.31 -3.72
CA HIS A 62 -12.07 2.93 -3.25
C HIS A 62 -10.83 2.32 -2.59
N LEU A 63 -9.73 3.08 -2.45
CA LEU A 63 -8.46 2.54 -1.98
C LEU A 63 -8.57 2.00 -0.56
N ASN A 64 -9.23 2.71 0.36
CA ASN A 64 -9.39 2.25 1.74
C ASN A 64 -10.25 0.99 1.84
N ASP A 65 -11.33 0.91 1.07
CA ASP A 65 -12.22 -0.27 1.07
C ASP A 65 -11.45 -1.51 0.62
N VAL A 66 -10.71 -1.40 -0.48
CA VAL A 66 -9.92 -2.52 -1.02
C VAL A 66 -8.74 -2.89 -0.11
N ILE A 67 -8.15 -1.93 0.62
CA ILE A 67 -7.15 -2.23 1.66
C ILE A 67 -7.79 -3.08 2.76
N ASN A 68 -8.96 -2.68 3.27
CA ASN A 68 -9.65 -3.42 4.33
C ASN A 68 -9.97 -4.85 3.87
N ASP A 69 -10.51 -5.02 2.67
CA ASP A 69 -10.79 -6.34 2.09
C ASP A 69 -9.52 -7.21 2.01
N ALA A 70 -8.38 -6.62 1.63
CA ALA A 70 -7.11 -7.32 1.53
C ALA A 70 -6.52 -7.73 2.89
N LEU A 71 -6.83 -6.98 3.96
CA LEU A 71 -6.41 -7.29 5.33
C LEU A 71 -7.31 -8.33 6.00
N GLU A 72 -8.62 -8.31 5.72
CA GLU A 72 -9.55 -9.32 6.23
C GLU A 72 -9.36 -10.70 5.58
N SER A 73 -8.75 -10.73 4.39
CA SER A 73 -8.45 -11.96 3.65
C SER A 73 -7.02 -12.49 3.84
N ALA A 74 -6.22 -11.87 4.73
CA ALA A 74 -4.79 -12.12 4.89
C ALA A 74 -4.41 -13.30 5.79
#